data_AF-A0A397QTL4-F1
#
_entry.id   AF-A0A397QTL4-F1
#
_cell.length_a   1.000
_cell.length_b   1.000
_cell.length_c   1.000
_cell.angle_alpha   90.00
_cell.angle_beta   90.00
_cell.angle_gamma   90.00
#
_symmetry.space_group_name_H-M   'P 1'
#
loop_
_entity.id
_entity.type
_entity.pdbx_description
1 polymer ?
#
loop_
_entity_poly.entity_id
_entity_poly.type
_entity_poly.pdbx_seq_one_letter_code
_entity_poly.pdbx_strand_id
1 'polypeptide(L)'
;MPSTREKQIYKIIMITSGIIALGVAGYLAVAMFMGAKNYFTAHFAIPIVLVCVGVIALCMPQATRSRFGSDAKDNVMKIVAVLLILFAILTLVLSYFDFFQF
;
A
#
# COMPACT_ATOMS: atom_id res chain seq x y z
N MET A 1 -5.43 22.21 10.33
CA MET A 1 -6.33 21.02 10.36
C MET A 1 -6.98 20.91 8.99
N PRO A 2 -7.10 19.71 8.40
CA PRO A 2 -7.68 19.56 7.06
C PRO A 2 -9.16 19.93 7.06
N SER A 3 -9.60 20.61 6.00
CA SER A 3 -10.99 20.96 5.76
C SER A 3 -11.86 19.71 5.55
N THR A 4 -13.18 19.84 5.68
CA THR A 4 -14.13 18.73 5.47
C THR A 4 -13.97 18.08 4.08
N ARG A 5 -13.70 18.90 3.06
CA ARG A 5 -13.45 18.45 1.69
C ARG A 5 -12.15 17.64 1.58
N GLU A 6 -11.08 18.11 2.19
CA GLU A 6 -9.80 17.37 2.22
C GLU A 6 -9.93 16.03 2.95
N LYS A 7 -10.65 15.99 4.07
CA LYS A 7 -10.93 14.72 4.78
C LYS A 7 -11.70 13.73 3.90
N GLN A 8 -12.64 14.21 3.07
CA GLN A 8 -13.35 13.35 2.11
C GLN A 8 -12.40 12.83 1.03
N ILE A 9 -11.51 13.67 0.50
CA ILE A 9 -10.50 13.25 -0.49
C ILE A 9 -9.61 12.13 0.09
N TYR A 10 -9.09 12.30 1.31
CA TYR A 10 -8.28 11.26 1.95
C TYR A 10 -9.06 9.97 2.18
N LYS A 11 -10.34 10.04 2.55
CA LYS A 11 -11.20 8.85 2.66
C LYS A 11 -11.37 8.12 1.32
N ILE A 12 -11.61 8.87 0.24
CA ILE A 12 -11.72 8.29 -1.10
C ILE A 12 -10.43 7.59 -1.48
N ILE A 13 -9.28 8.26 -1.32
CA ILE A 13 -7.95 7.68 -1.63
C ILE A 13 -7.72 6.39 -0.84
N MET A 14 -8.05 6.37 0.46
CA MET A 14 -7.91 5.17 1.29
C MET A 14 -8.81 4.03 0.83
N ILE A 15 -10.08 4.30 0.51
CA ILE A 15 -11.03 3.29 0.04
C ILE A 15 -10.57 2.73 -1.30
N THR A 16 -10.22 3.59 -2.26
CA THR A 16 -9.72 3.15 -3.57
C THR A 16 -8.45 2.31 -3.43
N SER A 17 -7.51 2.74 -2.60
CA SER A 17 -6.28 1.99 -2.32
C SER A 17 -6.57 0.63 -1.67
N GLY A 18 -7.55 0.57 -0.76
CA GLY A 18 -7.98 -0.68 -0.12
C GLY A 18 -8.61 -1.64 -1.11
N ILE A 19 -9.46 -1.16 -2.01
CA ILE A 19 -10.08 -1.98 -3.07
C ILE A 19 -9.00 -2.56 -3.99
N ILE A 20 -8.03 -1.74 -4.41
CA ILE A 20 -6.92 -2.20 -5.25
C ILE A 20 -6.08 -3.26 -4.52
N ALA A 21 -5.71 -3.00 -3.26
CA ALA A 21 -4.92 -3.94 -2.46
C ALA A 21 -5.65 -5.29 -2.28
N LEU A 22 -6.95 -5.26 -1.97
CA LEU A 22 -7.76 -6.47 -1.82
C LEU A 22 -7.93 -7.21 -3.15
N GLY A 23 -8.13 -6.49 -4.26
CA GLY A 23 -8.23 -7.08 -5.59
C GLY A 23 -6.94 -7.81 -5.99
N VAL A 24 -5.79 -7.17 -5.78
CA VAL A 24 -4.48 -7.76 -6.07
C VAL A 24 -4.16 -8.93 -5.13
N ALA A 25 -4.48 -8.80 -3.84
CA ALA A 25 -4.28 -9.88 -2.87
C ALA A 25 -5.19 -11.09 -3.17
N GLY A 26 -6.44 -10.85 -3.54
CA GLY A 26 -7.38 -11.89 -3.96
C GLY A 26 -6.91 -12.60 -5.22
N TYR A 27 -6.43 -11.84 -6.21
CA TYR A 27 -5.85 -12.40 -7.42
C TYR A 27 -4.60 -13.25 -7.12
N LEU A 28 -3.70 -12.76 -6.27
CA LEU A 28 -2.51 -13.49 -5.83
C LEU A 28 -2.89 -14.82 -5.15
N ALA A 29 -3.88 -14.81 -4.26
CA ALA A 29 -4.35 -16.00 -3.59
C ALA A 29 -4.87 -17.05 -4.59
N VAL A 30 -5.74 -16.63 -5.54
CA VAL A 30 -6.25 -17.53 -6.59
C VAL A 30 -5.12 -18.09 -7.44
N ALA A 31 -4.17 -17.25 -7.87
CA ALA A 31 -3.01 -17.69 -8.66
C ALA A 31 -2.13 -18.71 -7.91
N MET A 32 -1.96 -18.54 -6.60
CA MET A 32 -1.24 -19.51 -5.76
C MET A 32 -2.00 -20.84 -5.64
N PHE A 33 -3.32 -20.80 -5.43
CA PHE A 33 -4.15 -22.01 -5.34
C PHE A 33 -4.18 -22.81 -6.66
N MET A 34 -4.19 -22.11 -7.80
CA MET A 34 -4.22 -22.75 -9.12
C MET A 34 -2.83 -23.14 -9.64
N GLY A 35 -1.75 -22.84 -8.91
CA GLY A 35 -0.37 -23.05 -9.37
C GLY A 35 0.03 -22.18 -10.58
N ALA A 36 -0.81 -21.23 -10.97
CA ALA A 36 -0.63 -20.37 -12.13
C ALA A 36 0.15 -19.11 -11.73
N LYS A 37 1.45 -19.26 -11.43
CA LYS A 37 2.35 -18.11 -11.27
C LYS A 37 2.57 -17.46 -12.63
N ASN A 38 1.97 -16.31 -12.84
CA ASN A 38 2.24 -15.49 -14.01
C ASN A 38 3.17 -14.32 -13.66
N TYR A 39 3.76 -13.71 -14.69
CA TYR A 39 4.70 -12.60 -14.53
C TYR A 39 4.16 -11.49 -13.62
N PHE A 40 2.89 -11.15 -13.74
CA PHE A 40 2.26 -10.14 -12.90
C PHE A 40 2.27 -10.50 -11.40
N THR A 41 1.87 -11.72 -11.03
CA THR A 41 1.81 -12.16 -9.62
C THR A 41 3.19 -12.35 -9.01
N ALA A 42 4.17 -12.81 -9.80
CA ALA A 42 5.54 -12.98 -9.34
C ALA A 42 6.25 -11.64 -9.07
N HIS A 43 6.00 -10.62 -9.90
CA HIS A 43 6.84 -9.42 -9.93
C HIS A 43 6.16 -8.14 -9.42
N PHE A 44 4.82 -8.03 -9.52
CA PHE A 44 4.10 -6.77 -9.28
C PHE A 44 3.04 -6.83 -8.18
N ALA A 45 2.51 -8.00 -7.84
CA ALA A 45 1.42 -8.10 -6.87
C ALA A 45 1.81 -7.59 -5.47
N ILE A 46 2.94 -8.06 -4.93
CA ILE A 46 3.46 -7.66 -3.61
C ILE A 46 3.78 -6.15 -3.54
N PRO A 47 4.56 -5.56 -4.47
CA PRO A 47 4.87 -4.14 -4.40
C PRO A 47 3.63 -3.25 -4.53
N ILE A 48 2.63 -3.63 -5.35
CA ILE A 48 1.37 -2.88 -5.45
C ILE A 48 0.63 -2.88 -4.10
N VAL A 49 0.53 -4.03 -3.43
CA VAL A 49 -0.09 -4.12 -2.10
C VAL A 49 0.65 -3.27 -1.08
N LEU A 50 1.98 -3.32 -1.07
CA LEU A 50 2.81 -2.51 -0.16
C LEU A 50 2.61 -1.00 -0.38
N VAL A 51 2.57 -0.54 -1.63
CA VAL A 51 2.28 0.87 -1.96
C VAL A 51 0.88 1.26 -1.48
N CYS A 52 -0.14 0.46 -1.76
CA CYS A 52 -1.51 0.76 -1.34
C CYS A 52 -1.65 0.84 0.19
N VAL A 53 -1.02 -0.07 0.94
CA VAL A 53 -1.01 -0.02 2.41
C VAL A 53 -0.22 1.19 2.93
N GLY A 54 0.91 1.52 2.30
CA GLY A 54 1.68 2.73 2.61
C GLY A 54 0.86 4.01 2.40
N VAL A 55 0.14 4.13 1.28
CA VAL A 55 -0.75 5.26 0.99
C VAL A 55 -1.87 5.36 2.03
N ILE A 56 -2.49 4.25 2.41
CA ILE A 56 -3.52 4.23 3.47
C ILE A 56 -2.93 4.75 4.79
N ALA A 57 -1.74 4.27 5.17
CA ALA A 57 -1.07 4.71 6.38
C ALA A 57 -0.71 6.21 6.37
N LEU A 58 -0.41 6.82 5.21
CA LEU A 58 -0.20 8.27 5.10
C LEU A 58 -1.50 9.07 5.22
N CYS A 59 -2.59 8.57 4.65
CA CYS A 59 -3.87 9.28 4.58
C CYS A 59 -4.73 9.13 5.84
N MET A 60 -4.56 8.03 6.59
CA MET A 60 -5.33 7.73 7.80
C MET A 60 -5.29 8.84 8.87
N PRO A 61 -4.15 9.44 9.26
CA PRO A 61 -4.11 10.46 10.30
C PRO A 61 -4.73 11.77 9.80
N GLN A 62 -4.67 12.03 8.49
CA GLN A 62 -5.26 13.22 7.87
C GLN A 62 -6.79 13.10 7.76
N ALA A 63 -7.31 11.88 7.53
CA ALA A 63 -8.75 11.62 7.50
C ALA A 63 -9.40 11.55 8.89
N THR A 64 -8.66 11.12 9.92
CA THR A 64 -9.21 10.82 11.26
C THR A 64 -8.79 11.77 12.36
N ARG A 65 -7.93 12.77 12.10
CA ARG A 65 -7.45 13.73 13.12
C ARG A 65 -8.62 14.30 13.92
N SER A 66 -8.83 13.74 15.11
CA SER A 66 -9.65 14.34 16.16
C SER A 66 -8.79 15.38 16.86
N ARG A 67 -9.42 16.33 17.54
CA ARG A 67 -8.73 17.41 18.30
C ARG A 67 -7.75 16.89 19.38
N PHE A 68 -7.70 15.58 19.62
CA PHE A 68 -6.97 14.90 20.69
C PHE A 68 -5.99 13.81 20.21
N GLY A 69 -5.67 13.75 18.91
CA GLY A 69 -4.68 12.79 18.39
C GLY A 69 -3.26 13.10 18.88
N SER A 70 -2.58 12.11 19.46
CA SER A 70 -1.17 12.21 19.85
C SER A 70 -0.26 12.30 18.62
N ASP A 71 0.48 13.39 18.50
CA ASP A 71 1.42 13.64 17.39
C ASP A 71 2.49 12.54 17.25
N ALA A 72 2.81 11.82 18.33
CA ALA A 72 3.76 10.71 18.30
C ALA A 72 3.24 9.53 17.47
N LYS A 73 1.95 9.18 17.60
CA LYS A 73 1.32 8.08 16.84
C LYS A 73 1.30 8.40 15.35
N ASP A 74 0.99 9.65 15.01
CA ASP A 74 0.93 10.10 13.62
C ASP A 74 2.33 10.08 12.96
N ASN A 75 3.39 10.41 13.72
CA ASN A 75 4.76 10.34 13.22
C ASN A 75 5.24 8.90 13.00
N VAL A 76 4.93 7.98 13.92
CA VAL A 76 5.23 6.55 13.74
C VAL A 76 4.52 6.01 12.49
N MET A 77 3.25 6.37 12.28
CA MET A 77 2.48 5.88 11.13
C MET A 77 3.03 6.41 9.79
N LYS A 78 3.53 7.64 9.75
CA LYS A 78 4.27 8.19 8.58
C LYS A 78 5.56 7.43 8.31
N ILE A 79 6.34 7.11 9.35
CA ILE A 79 7.58 6.34 9.21
C ILE A 79 7.28 4.95 8.64
N VAL A 80 6.26 4.26 9.19
CA VAL A 80 5.80 2.96 8.68
C VAL A 80 5.39 3.06 7.22
N ALA A 81 4.65 4.09 6.83
CA ALA A 81 4.25 4.27 5.44
C ALA A 81 5.44 4.45 4.49
N VAL A 82 6.43 5.28 4.87
CA VAL A 82 7.64 5.49 4.07
C VAL A 82 8.41 4.17 3.94
N LEU A 83 8.54 3.41 5.03
CA LEU A 83 9.16 2.08 5.00
C LEU A 83 8.45 1.12 4.04
N LEU A 84 7.11 1.08 4.06
CA LEU A 84 6.32 0.23 3.15
C LEU A 84 6.55 0.59 1.68
N ILE A 85 6.62 1.89 1.36
CA ILE A 85 6.91 2.36 0.00
C ILE A 85 8.34 2.00 -0.40
N LEU A 86 9.32 2.16 0.50
CA LEU A 86 10.70 1.75 0.24
C LEU A 86 10.81 0.23 0.02
N PHE A 87 10.10 -0.57 0.80
CA PHE A 87 10.03 -2.02 0.59
C PHE A 87 9.37 -2.38 -0.74
N ALA A 88 8.36 -1.64 -1.18
CA ALA A 88 7.78 -1.83 -2.51
C ALA A 88 8.79 -1.56 -3.64
N ILE A 89 9.60 -0.51 -3.50
CA ILE A 89 10.67 -0.21 -4.47
C ILE A 89 11.74 -1.32 -4.44
N LEU A 90 12.17 -1.76 -3.26
CA LEU A 90 13.14 -2.85 -3.13
C LEU A 90 12.62 -4.15 -3.76
N THR A 91 11.35 -4.50 -3.54
CA THR A 91 10.75 -5.69 -4.16
C THR A 91 10.68 -5.58 -5.67
N LEU A 92 10.42 -4.40 -6.24
CA LEU A 92 10.52 -4.17 -7.70
C LEU A 92 11.95 -4.30 -8.22
N VAL A 93 12.95 -3.79 -7.49
CA VAL A 93 14.37 -3.90 -7.87
C VAL A 93 14.82 -5.36 -7.82
N LEU A 94 14.48 -6.10 -6.76
CA LEU A 94 14.79 -7.52 -6.65
C LEU A 94 14.12 -8.33 -7.76
N SER A 95 12.86 -8.02 -8.03
CA SER A 95 12.08 -8.59 -9.12
C SER A 95 12.70 -8.34 -10.50
N TYR A 96 13.26 -7.14 -10.73
CA TYR A 96 14.04 -6.82 -11.93
C TYR A 96 15.30 -7.69 -12.01
N PHE A 97 16.08 -7.82 -10.93
CA PHE A 97 17.29 -8.67 -10.97
C PHE A 97 17.00 -10.16 -11.17
N ASP A 98 15.92 -10.67 -10.58
CA ASP A 98 15.48 -12.07 -10.76
C ASP A 98 15.08 -12.34 -12.23
N PHE A 99 14.52 -11.33 -12.92
CA PHE A 99 14.21 -11.41 -14.35
C PHE A 99 15.44 -11.52 -15.26
N PHE A 100 16.60 -10.98 -14.88
CA PHE A 100 17.85 -11.05 -15.68
C PHE A 100 18.70 -12.31 -15.40
N GLN A 101 18.29 -13.18 -14.48
CA GLN A 101 18.96 -14.46 -14.22
C GLN A 101 18.42 -15.64 -15.05
N PHE A 102 17.45 -15.39 -15.94
CA PHE A 102 16.96 -16.32 -16.96
C PHE A 102 17.37 -15.88 -18.37
#